data_AF-A0A260QPU9-F1
#
_entry.id   AF-A0A260QPU9-F1
#
_cell.length_a   1.000
_cell.length_b   1.000
_cell.length_c   1.000
_cell.angle_alpha   90.00
_cell.angle_beta   90.00
_cell.angle_gamma   90.00
#
_symmetry.space_group_name_H-M   'P 1'
#
loop_
_entity.id
_entity.type
_entity.pdbx_description
1 polymer ?
#
loop_
_entity_poly.entity_id
_entity_poly.type
_entity_poly.pdbx_seq_one_letter_code
_entity_poly.pdbx_strand_id
1 'polypeptide(L)'
;MVLAAVVVVSALIQALTVLGDPVPTSSLGFAGLVLASVAAVILALWITASTALDVVDGNASGALRRAWRRPVVLVWCVVLTGVAVALAILFPLLPAVVILVALLLLPAAVDGHRNPFHAVLAIVRRSPGRCAVAAVVTILAFVLAWVAALVLGFFVTGVVAAFLTWLWFGTTAAVLLVYWSRLYRRATLL
;
A
#
# COMPACT_ATOMS: atom_id res chain seq x y z
N MET A 1 -15.26 0.01 -7.15
CA MET A 1 -14.73 -0.13 -8.53
C MET A 1 -13.32 0.47 -8.67
N VAL A 2 -13.07 1.72 -8.25
CA VAL A 2 -11.74 2.34 -8.39
C VAL A 2 -10.61 1.54 -7.73
N LEU A 3 -10.77 1.11 -6.48
CA LEU A 3 -9.72 0.33 -5.77
C LEU A 3 -9.39 -0.98 -6.50
N ALA A 4 -10.41 -1.74 -6.91
CA ALA A 4 -10.22 -2.98 -7.65
C ALA A 4 -9.49 -2.74 -8.99
N ALA A 5 -9.87 -1.68 -9.72
CA ALA A 5 -9.21 -1.32 -10.98
C ALA A 5 -7.73 -0.97 -10.76
N VAL A 6 -7.40 -0.18 -9.74
CA VAL A 6 -6.01 0.17 -9.40
C VAL A 6 -5.19 -1.07 -9.07
N VAL A 7 -5.75 -1.99 -8.29
CA VAL A 7 -5.09 -3.25 -7.91
C VAL A 7 -4.82 -4.12 -9.13
N VAL A 8 -5.82 -4.32 -10.01
CA VAL A 8 -5.65 -5.12 -11.22
C VAL A 8 -4.65 -4.49 -12.19
N VAL A 9 -4.74 -3.19 -12.44
CA VAL A 9 -3.83 -2.47 -13.34
C VAL A 9 -2.40 -2.51 -12.81
N SER A 10 -2.21 -2.27 -11.50
CA SER A 10 -0.89 -2.38 -10.87
C SER A 10 -0.33 -3.80 -11.02
N ALA A 11 -1.13 -4.83 -10.72
CA ALA A 11 -0.70 -6.22 -10.85
C ALA A 11 -0.30 -6.59 -12.30
N LEU A 12 -1.03 -6.08 -13.30
CA LEU A 12 -0.68 -6.25 -14.71
C LEU A 12 0.67 -5.58 -15.03
N ILE A 13 0.87 -4.34 -14.60
CA ILE A 13 2.15 -3.63 -14.83
C ILE A 13 3.31 -4.41 -14.20
N GLN A 14 3.13 -4.89 -12.97
CA GLN A 14 4.17 -5.67 -12.29
C GLN A 14 4.46 -6.99 -13.00
N ALA A 15 3.44 -7.68 -13.50
CA ALA A 15 3.61 -8.89 -14.30
C ALA A 15 4.37 -8.61 -15.61
N LEU A 16 4.12 -7.47 -16.25
CA LEU A 16 4.84 -7.05 -17.46
C LEU A 16 6.30 -6.70 -17.17
N THR A 17 6.63 -6.18 -15.98
CA THR A 17 8.02 -5.86 -15.62
C THR A 17 8.92 -7.08 -15.45
N VAL A 18 8.34 -8.27 -15.32
CA VAL A 18 9.07 -9.55 -15.26
C VAL A 18 8.95 -10.37 -16.54
N LEU A 19 8.36 -9.81 -17.60
CA LEU A 19 8.22 -10.51 -18.88
C LEU A 19 9.61 -10.89 -19.44
N GLY A 20 9.77 -12.16 -19.81
CA GLY A 20 11.04 -12.69 -20.30
C GLY A 20 12.08 -12.96 -19.21
N ASP A 21 11.66 -12.99 -17.93
CA ASP A 21 12.49 -13.28 -16.76
C ASP A 21 13.83 -12.51 -16.77
N PRO A 22 13.78 -11.17 -16.73
CA PRO A 22 14.97 -10.34 -16.91
C PRO A 22 15.98 -10.63 -15.80
N VAL A 23 17.20 -11.00 -16.21
CA VAL A 23 18.30 -11.25 -15.28
C VAL A 23 18.74 -9.92 -14.66
N PRO A 24 18.96 -9.86 -13.33
CA PRO A 24 19.52 -8.68 -12.68
C PRO A 24 20.87 -8.31 -13.31
N THR A 25 20.91 -7.19 -14.00
CA THR A 25 22.09 -6.69 -14.72
C THR A 25 22.22 -5.18 -14.52
N SER A 26 23.44 -4.64 -14.64
CA SER A 26 23.68 -3.19 -14.62
C SER A 26 23.24 -2.47 -15.90
N SER A 27 22.32 -3.06 -16.67
CA SER A 27 21.85 -2.52 -17.94
C SER A 27 20.81 -1.42 -17.74
N LEU A 28 20.79 -0.45 -18.66
CA LEU A 28 19.77 0.61 -18.66
C LEU A 28 18.35 0.04 -18.80
N GLY A 29 18.20 -1.07 -19.54
CA GLY A 29 16.91 -1.75 -19.69
C GLY A 29 16.39 -2.31 -18.37
N PHE A 30 17.22 -3.03 -17.62
CA PHE A 30 16.84 -3.56 -16.30
C PHE A 30 16.55 -2.42 -15.31
N ALA A 31 17.40 -1.39 -15.27
CA ALA A 31 17.16 -0.21 -14.44
C ALA A 31 15.81 0.47 -14.77
N GLY A 32 15.47 0.58 -16.06
CA GLY A 32 14.18 1.10 -16.51
C GLY A 32 12.99 0.28 -16.01
N LEU A 33 13.07 -1.05 -16.06
CA LEU A 33 12.03 -1.95 -15.55
C LEU A 33 11.85 -1.81 -14.03
N VAL A 34 12.95 -1.72 -13.28
CA VAL A 34 12.91 -1.48 -11.83
C VAL A 34 12.24 -0.14 -11.51
N LEU A 35 12.62 0.94 -12.20
CA LEU A 35 12.02 2.25 -12.00
C LEU A 35 10.52 2.26 -12.35
N ALA A 36 10.13 1.57 -13.42
CA ALA A 36 8.73 1.43 -13.81
C ALA A 36 7.92 0.66 -12.75
N SER A 37 8.47 -0.45 -12.24
CA SER A 37 7.85 -1.23 -11.16
C SER A 37 7.67 -0.39 -9.89
N VAL A 38 8.71 0.33 -9.46
CA VAL A 38 8.66 1.20 -8.28
C VAL A 38 7.64 2.32 -8.46
N ALA A 39 7.64 2.99 -9.61
CA ALA A 39 6.67 4.03 -9.92
C ALA A 39 5.23 3.49 -9.89
N ALA A 40 5.00 2.29 -10.45
CA ALA A 40 3.69 1.66 -10.44
C ALA A 40 3.21 1.32 -9.01
N VAL A 41 4.08 0.85 -8.13
CA VAL A 41 3.74 0.62 -6.70
C VAL A 41 3.39 1.94 -6.01
N ILE A 42 4.21 2.98 -6.18
CA ILE A 42 4.00 4.29 -5.54
C ILE A 42 2.67 4.91 -6.01
N LEU A 43 2.40 4.89 -7.31
CA LEU A 43 1.16 5.43 -7.88
C LEU A 43 -0.05 4.62 -7.42
N ALA A 44 0.04 3.29 -7.41
CA ALA A 44 -1.03 2.43 -6.92
C ALA A 44 -1.33 2.71 -5.44
N LEU A 45 -0.30 2.81 -4.60
CA LEU A 45 -0.43 3.15 -3.19
C LEU A 45 -1.05 4.54 -3.01
N TRP A 46 -0.57 5.55 -3.73
CA TRP A 46 -1.07 6.92 -3.67
C TRP A 46 -2.56 7.00 -4.02
N ILE A 47 -2.98 6.39 -5.13
CA ILE A 47 -4.38 6.39 -5.56
C ILE A 47 -5.23 5.60 -4.55
N THR A 48 -4.76 4.44 -4.11
CA THR A 48 -5.49 3.59 -3.15
C THR A 48 -5.69 4.33 -1.82
N ALA A 49 -4.62 4.91 -1.26
CA ALA A 49 -4.68 5.67 -0.02
C ALA A 49 -5.57 6.91 -0.14
N SER A 50 -5.44 7.66 -1.24
CA SER A 50 -6.21 8.89 -1.47
C SER A 50 -7.70 8.63 -1.68
N THR A 51 -8.07 7.43 -2.12
CA THR A 51 -9.47 7.06 -2.39
C THR A 51 -10.09 6.21 -1.29
N ALA A 52 -9.30 5.55 -0.45
CA ALA A 52 -9.80 4.70 0.64
C ALA A 52 -10.68 5.50 1.62
N LEU A 53 -10.24 6.68 2.05
CA LEU A 53 -11.02 7.54 2.95
C LEU A 53 -12.31 8.04 2.27
N ASP A 54 -12.22 8.45 1.00
CA ASP A 54 -13.39 8.90 0.24
C ASP A 54 -14.44 7.77 0.08
N VAL A 55 -14.00 6.51 -0.07
CA VAL A 55 -14.89 5.33 -0.10
C VAL A 55 -15.54 5.09 1.26
N VAL A 56 -14.81 5.29 2.36
CA VAL A 56 -15.34 5.20 3.72
C VAL A 56 -16.39 6.28 3.98
N ASP A 57 -16.17 7.49 3.46
CA ASP A 57 -17.09 8.63 3.57
C ASP A 57 -18.29 8.53 2.60
N GLY A 58 -18.42 7.42 1.83
CA GLY A 58 -19.51 7.21 0.87
C GLY A 58 -19.38 8.01 -0.43
N ASN A 59 -18.31 8.78 -0.59
CA ASN A 59 -18.07 9.70 -1.71
C ASN A 59 -17.22 9.06 -2.81
N ALA A 60 -17.55 7.84 -3.26
CA ALA A 60 -16.73 7.13 -4.24
C ALA A 60 -16.67 7.82 -5.63
N SER A 61 -17.69 8.62 -5.98
CA SER A 61 -17.72 9.37 -7.23
C SER A 61 -16.69 10.51 -7.24
N GLY A 62 -15.89 10.59 -8.31
CA GLY A 62 -14.85 11.61 -8.46
C GLY A 62 -13.63 11.48 -7.54
N ALA A 63 -13.48 10.35 -6.82
CA ALA A 63 -12.37 10.12 -5.89
C ALA A 63 -10.99 10.22 -6.57
N LEU A 64 -10.88 9.73 -7.81
CA LEU A 64 -9.65 9.86 -8.60
C LEU A 64 -9.27 11.34 -8.84
N ARG A 65 -10.25 12.18 -9.21
CA ARG A 65 -10.04 13.62 -9.43
C ARG A 65 -9.61 14.34 -8.15
N ARG A 66 -10.09 13.92 -6.99
CA ARG A 66 -9.67 14.46 -5.69
C ARG A 66 -8.29 13.97 -5.28
N ALA A 67 -7.92 12.73 -5.60
CA ALA A 67 -6.56 12.22 -5.36
C ALA A 67 -5.49 13.11 -6.01
N TRP A 68 -5.72 13.57 -7.25
CA TRP A 68 -4.85 14.52 -7.94
C TRP A 68 -4.67 15.87 -7.23
N ARG A 69 -5.60 16.26 -6.36
CA ARG A 69 -5.50 17.48 -5.54
C ARG A 69 -4.77 17.28 -4.21
N ARG A 70 -4.26 16.07 -3.95
CA ARG A 70 -3.57 15.68 -2.71
C ARG A 70 -2.11 15.25 -2.98
N PRO A 71 -1.24 16.13 -3.52
CA PRO A 71 0.15 15.78 -3.85
C PRO A 71 0.98 15.44 -2.61
N VAL A 72 0.62 15.95 -1.43
CA VAL A 72 1.30 15.63 -0.16
C VAL A 72 1.22 14.13 0.16
N VAL A 73 0.12 13.45 -0.20
CA VAL A 73 -0.04 12.01 0.02
C VAL A 73 0.94 11.22 -0.86
N LEU A 74 1.20 11.70 -2.08
CA LEU A 74 2.19 11.10 -2.97
C LEU A 74 3.59 11.17 -2.36
N VAL A 75 3.97 12.32 -1.78
CA VAL A 75 5.25 12.49 -1.09
C VAL A 75 5.40 11.46 0.04
N TRP A 76 4.35 11.29 0.87
CA TRP A 76 4.36 10.25 1.89
C TRP A 76 4.49 8.85 1.31
N CYS A 77 3.80 8.53 0.22
CA CYS A 77 3.91 7.22 -0.45
C CYS A 77 5.34 6.97 -0.95
N VAL A 78 5.99 7.99 -1.54
CA VAL A 78 7.38 7.91 -2.00
C VAL A 78 8.32 7.63 -0.82
N VAL A 79 8.23 8.43 0.24
CA VAL A 79 9.08 8.29 1.44
C VAL A 79 8.88 6.93 2.10
N LEU A 80 7.64 6.54 2.35
CA LEU A 80 7.30 5.28 3.00
C LEU A 80 7.72 4.08 2.15
N THR A 81 7.54 4.13 0.83
CA THR A 81 8.00 3.06 -0.07
C THR A 81 9.52 2.97 -0.06
N GLY A 82 10.24 4.10 -0.12
CA GLY A 82 11.70 4.12 -0.05
C GLY A 82 12.23 3.54 1.26
N VAL A 83 11.65 3.92 2.40
CA VAL A 83 12.00 3.36 3.71
C VAL A 83 11.68 1.88 3.78
N ALA A 84 10.51 1.44 3.29
CA ALA A 84 10.14 0.04 3.26
C ALA A 84 11.13 -0.79 2.44
N VAL A 85 11.54 -0.31 1.26
CA VAL A 85 12.55 -0.99 0.42
C VAL A 85 13.90 -1.05 1.14
N ALA A 86 14.37 0.06 1.71
CA ALA A 86 15.63 0.09 2.45
C ALA A 86 15.63 -0.90 3.63
N LEU A 87 14.52 -1.00 4.36
CA LEU A 87 14.38 -1.95 5.47
C LEU A 87 14.23 -3.40 4.99
N ALA A 88 13.56 -3.64 3.86
CA ALA A 88 13.44 -4.98 3.26
C ALA A 88 14.81 -5.56 2.90
N ILE A 89 15.75 -4.72 2.45
CA ILE A 89 17.14 -5.12 2.16
C ILE A 89 17.85 -5.61 3.43
N LEU A 90 17.59 -4.97 4.57
CA LEU A 90 18.19 -5.36 5.85
C LEU A 90 17.55 -6.63 6.43
N PHE A 91 16.22 -6.69 6.42
CA PHE A 91 15.47 -7.86 6.88
C PHE A 91 14.05 -7.90 6.27
N PRO A 92 13.64 -9.00 5.63
CA PRO A 92 12.39 -9.07 4.86
C PRO A 92 11.10 -8.75 5.65
N LEU A 93 11.11 -8.86 6.98
CA LEU A 93 9.95 -8.58 7.82
C LEU A 93 9.87 -7.13 8.33
N LEU A 94 10.96 -6.35 8.26
CA LEU A 94 10.95 -4.95 8.71
C LEU A 94 9.95 -4.04 7.96
N PRO A 95 9.61 -4.26 6.68
CA PRO A 95 8.55 -3.50 6.00
C PRO A 95 7.20 -3.53 6.71
N ALA A 96 6.90 -4.55 7.53
CA ALA A 96 5.66 -4.60 8.31
C ALA A 96 5.49 -3.38 9.22
N VAL A 97 6.59 -2.87 9.80
CA VAL A 97 6.58 -1.68 10.64
C VAL A 97 6.20 -0.44 9.83
N VAL A 98 6.76 -0.31 8.62
CA VAL A 98 6.46 0.81 7.71
C VAL A 98 5.03 0.75 7.22
N ILE A 99 4.50 -0.45 6.95
CA ILE A 99 3.11 -0.66 6.56
C ILE A 99 2.17 -0.20 7.68
N LEU A 100 2.43 -0.56 8.94
CA LEU A 100 1.63 -0.08 10.07
C LEU A 100 1.66 1.45 10.18
N VAL A 101 2.84 2.05 10.07
CA VAL A 101 3.01 3.51 10.09
C VAL A 101 2.27 4.16 8.92
N ALA A 102 2.34 3.58 7.72
CA ALA A 102 1.65 4.06 6.54
C ALA A 102 0.13 4.00 6.70
N LEU A 103 -0.41 2.89 7.21
CA LEU A 103 -1.83 2.70 7.42
C LEU A 103 -2.42 3.67 8.46
N LEU A 104 -1.60 4.12 9.41
CA LEU A 104 -1.95 5.16 10.37
C LEU A 104 -1.83 6.58 9.78
N LEU A 105 -0.73 6.88 9.10
CA LEU A 105 -0.43 8.23 8.60
C LEU A 105 -1.24 8.62 7.37
N LEU A 106 -1.42 7.70 6.42
CA LEU A 106 -2.02 8.01 5.12
C LEU A 106 -3.46 8.51 5.25
N PRO A 107 -4.37 7.92 6.05
CA PRO A 107 -5.70 8.49 6.27
C PRO A 107 -5.65 9.92 6.84
N ALA A 108 -4.75 10.19 7.80
CA ALA A 108 -4.59 11.51 8.40
C ALA A 108 -4.04 12.55 7.41
N ALA A 109 -3.09 12.15 6.56
CA ALA A 109 -2.54 12.98 5.50
C ALA A 109 -3.60 13.31 4.44
N VAL A 110 -4.48 12.35 4.12
CA VAL A 110 -5.59 12.53 3.18
C VAL A 110 -6.63 13.51 3.71
N ASP A 111 -6.90 13.49 5.02
CA ASP A 111 -7.80 14.43 5.69
C ASP A 111 -7.18 15.84 5.89
N GLY A 112 -5.97 16.08 5.37
CA GLY A 112 -5.35 17.40 5.31
C GLY A 112 -4.72 17.89 6.61
N HIS A 113 -4.45 17.01 7.57
CA HIS A 113 -3.79 17.39 8.81
C HIS A 113 -2.36 17.90 8.53
N ARG A 114 -2.03 19.11 9.01
CA ARG A 114 -0.69 19.71 8.88
C ARG A 114 0.41 18.85 9.52
N ASN A 115 0.09 18.14 10.62
CA ASN A 115 0.99 17.19 11.25
C ASN A 115 0.28 15.83 11.46
N PRO A 116 0.44 14.86 10.53
CA PRO A 116 -0.26 13.59 10.58
C PRO A 116 0.12 12.74 11.80
N PHE A 117 1.33 12.90 12.36
CA PHE A 117 1.75 12.15 13.56
C PHE A 117 0.93 12.50 14.80
N HIS A 118 0.56 13.77 14.96
CA HIS A 118 -0.27 14.19 16.09
C HIS A 118 -1.66 13.56 16.01
N ALA A 119 -2.23 13.48 14.80
CA ALA A 119 -3.50 12.81 14.56
C ALA A 119 -3.41 11.30 14.86
N VAL A 120 -2.32 10.64 14.46
CA VAL A 120 -2.06 9.23 14.79
C VAL A 120 -2.02 9.01 16.31
N LEU A 121 -1.28 9.86 17.03
CA LEU A 121 -1.16 9.74 18.49
C LEU A 121 -2.52 9.93 19.18
N ALA A 122 -3.33 10.87 18.71
CA ALA A 122 -4.68 11.08 19.22
C ALA A 122 -5.57 9.82 19.04
N ILE A 123 -5.48 9.16 17.88
CA ILE A 123 -6.25 7.94 17.59
C ILE A 123 -5.83 6.79 18.50
N VAL A 124 -4.51 6.58 18.65
CA VAL A 124 -3.97 5.53 19.52
C VAL A 124 -4.38 5.76 20.97
N ARG A 125 -4.37 7.01 21.45
CA ARG A 125 -4.82 7.36 22.80
C ARG A 125 -6.33 7.17 23.01
N ARG A 126 -7.15 7.52 22.01
CA ARG A 126 -8.61 7.39 22.09
C ARG A 126 -9.12 5.97 21.94
N SER A 127 -8.38 5.09 21.26
CA SER A 127 -8.84 3.73 20.95
C SER A 127 -7.68 2.72 20.90
N PRO A 128 -6.93 2.54 22.00
CA PRO A 128 -5.72 1.70 22.01
C PRO A 128 -6.04 0.24 21.68
N GLY A 129 -7.12 -0.32 22.26
CA GLY A 129 -7.51 -1.72 22.00
C GLY A 129 -7.89 -1.97 20.53
N ARG A 130 -8.60 -1.04 19.88
CA ARG A 130 -8.94 -1.16 18.45
C ARG A 130 -7.71 -1.04 17.57
N CYS A 131 -6.77 -0.14 17.92
CA CYS A 131 -5.50 -0.01 17.22
C CYS A 131 -4.63 -1.27 17.38
N ALA A 132 -4.61 -1.88 18.57
CA ALA A 132 -3.88 -3.12 18.81
C ALA A 132 -4.44 -4.28 17.97
N VAL A 133 -5.77 -4.46 17.96
CA VAL A 133 -6.41 -5.46 17.08
C VAL A 133 -6.12 -5.18 15.61
N ALA A 134 -6.20 -3.92 15.17
CA ALA A 134 -5.90 -3.53 13.81
C ALA A 134 -4.43 -3.82 13.42
N ALA A 135 -3.51 -3.60 14.35
CA ALA A 135 -2.10 -3.92 14.17
C ALA A 135 -1.88 -5.43 14.04
N VAL A 136 -2.51 -6.24 14.90
CA VAL A 136 -2.46 -7.72 14.81
C VAL A 136 -3.00 -8.20 13.46
N VAL A 137 -4.17 -7.70 13.04
CA VAL A 137 -4.76 -8.04 11.72
C VAL A 137 -3.80 -7.68 10.58
N THR A 138 -3.15 -6.52 10.65
CA THR A 138 -2.18 -6.07 9.65
C THR A 138 -0.96 -6.98 9.59
N ILE A 139 -0.40 -7.35 10.75
CA ILE A 139 0.75 -8.25 10.85
C ILE A 139 0.40 -9.63 10.28
N LEU A 140 -0.75 -10.19 10.66
CA LEU A 140 -1.23 -11.46 10.13
C LEU A 140 -1.43 -11.41 8.62
N ALA A 141 -2.07 -10.35 8.11
CA ALA A 141 -2.25 -10.15 6.67
C ALA A 141 -0.91 -10.05 5.92
N PHE A 142 0.09 -9.39 6.50
CA PHE A 142 1.43 -9.30 5.94
C PHE A 142 2.13 -10.66 5.89
N VAL A 143 2.08 -11.43 6.99
CA VAL A 143 2.64 -12.79 7.04
C VAL A 143 1.96 -13.69 6.02
N LEU A 144 0.63 -13.65 5.93
CA LEU A 144 -0.14 -14.40 4.94
C LEU A 144 0.22 -13.99 3.50
N ALA A 145 0.51 -12.71 3.27
CA ALA A 145 0.96 -12.24 1.96
C ALA A 145 2.33 -12.77 1.56
N TRP A 146 3.25 -12.88 2.51
CA TRP A 146 4.52 -13.57 2.27
C TRP A 146 4.33 -15.05 1.99
N VAL A 147 3.50 -15.75 2.78
CA VAL A 147 3.21 -17.17 2.54
C VAL A 147 2.60 -17.38 1.15
N ALA A 148 1.62 -16.55 0.75
CA ALA A 148 1.01 -16.62 -0.57
C ALA A 148 2.03 -16.36 -1.69
N ALA A 149 2.89 -15.35 -1.53
CA ALA A 149 3.93 -15.03 -2.50
C ALA A 149 4.95 -16.16 -2.64
N LEU A 150 5.34 -16.81 -1.55
CA LEU A 150 6.23 -17.97 -1.57
C LEU A 150 5.56 -19.16 -2.27
N VAL A 151 4.34 -19.51 -1.87
CA VAL A 151 3.57 -20.59 -2.52
C VAL A 151 3.45 -20.34 -4.02
N LEU A 152 3.07 -19.13 -4.42
CA LEU A 152 3.01 -18.77 -5.84
C LEU A 152 4.38 -18.92 -6.49
N GLY A 153 5.44 -18.33 -5.92
CA GLY A 153 6.79 -18.44 -6.46
C GLY A 153 7.31 -19.89 -6.59
N PHE A 154 6.88 -20.80 -5.71
CA PHE A 154 7.25 -22.22 -5.76
C PHE A 154 6.43 -23.03 -6.77
N PHE A 155 5.14 -22.76 -6.91
CA PHE A 155 4.22 -23.62 -7.69
C PHE A 155 3.78 -23.04 -9.04
N VAL A 156 3.74 -21.72 -9.19
CA VAL A 156 3.25 -21.00 -10.36
C VAL A 156 4.34 -20.02 -10.73
N THR A 157 5.20 -20.29 -11.72
CA THR A 157 6.37 -19.45 -12.02
C THR A 157 6.10 -18.38 -13.08
N GLY A 158 7.04 -17.44 -13.26
CA GLY A 158 7.01 -16.42 -14.31
C GLY A 158 5.91 -15.35 -14.15
N VAL A 159 5.40 -14.87 -15.29
CA VAL A 159 4.46 -13.72 -15.38
C VAL A 159 3.17 -13.96 -14.58
N VAL A 160 2.65 -15.19 -14.60
CA VAL A 160 1.42 -15.54 -13.87
C VAL A 160 1.64 -15.47 -12.35
N ALA A 161 2.80 -15.94 -11.88
CA ALA A 161 3.22 -15.81 -10.48
C ALA A 161 3.18 -14.35 -10.02
N ALA A 162 3.82 -13.49 -10.82
CA ALA A 162 3.94 -12.08 -10.53
C ALA A 162 2.57 -11.42 -10.50
N PHE A 163 1.74 -11.66 -11.52
CA PHE A 163 0.38 -11.13 -11.56
C PHE A 163 -0.41 -11.50 -10.30
N LEU A 164 -0.46 -12.78 -9.94
CA LEU A 164 -1.22 -13.25 -8.77
C LEU A 164 -0.65 -12.72 -7.46
N THR A 165 0.68 -12.65 -7.33
CA THR A 165 1.35 -12.10 -6.14
C THR A 165 0.98 -10.64 -5.95
N TRP A 166 1.10 -9.83 -7.00
CA TRP A 166 0.81 -8.41 -6.93
C TRP A 166 -0.69 -8.12 -6.80
N LEU A 167 -1.55 -8.96 -7.37
CA LEU A 167 -2.99 -8.90 -7.16
C LEU A 167 -3.33 -9.15 -5.68
N TRP A 168 -2.71 -10.14 -5.05
CA TRP A 168 -2.88 -10.44 -3.64
C TRP A 168 -2.39 -9.30 -2.73
N PHE A 169 -1.17 -8.79 -2.96
CA PHE A 169 -0.63 -7.67 -2.20
C PHE A 169 -1.47 -6.40 -2.36
N GLY A 170 -1.85 -6.05 -3.60
CA GLY A 170 -2.68 -4.88 -3.87
C GLY A 170 -4.05 -4.97 -3.22
N THR A 171 -4.71 -6.14 -3.28
CA THR A 171 -6.00 -6.37 -2.63
C THR A 171 -5.89 -6.24 -1.12
N THR A 172 -4.86 -6.86 -0.53
CA THR A 172 -4.59 -6.80 0.91
C THR A 172 -4.36 -5.36 1.37
N ALA A 173 -3.53 -4.61 0.64
CA ALA A 173 -3.25 -3.22 0.93
C ALA A 173 -4.52 -2.35 0.84
N ALA A 174 -5.35 -2.54 -0.19
CA ALA A 174 -6.61 -1.80 -0.35
C ALA A 174 -7.60 -2.09 0.78
N VAL A 175 -7.76 -3.36 1.18
CA VAL A 175 -8.64 -3.74 2.29
C VAL A 175 -8.14 -3.16 3.61
N LEU A 176 -6.83 -3.26 3.88
CA LEU A 176 -6.24 -2.70 5.10
C LEU A 176 -6.38 -1.18 5.12
N LEU A 177 -6.12 -0.48 4.02
CA LEU A 177 -6.30 0.98 3.95
C LEU A 177 -7.76 1.38 4.25
N VAL A 178 -8.74 0.70 3.66
CA VAL A 178 -10.16 0.97 3.96
C VAL A 178 -10.47 0.67 5.42
N TYR A 179 -9.96 -0.43 5.98
CA TYR A 179 -10.16 -0.80 7.37
C TYR A 179 -9.59 0.24 8.34
N TRP A 180 -8.35 0.68 8.12
CA TRP A 180 -7.70 1.72 8.91
C TRP A 180 -8.34 3.10 8.71
N SER A 181 -8.79 3.45 7.50
CA SER A 181 -9.57 4.68 7.25
C SER A 181 -10.91 4.68 8.01
N ARG A 182 -11.58 3.52 8.13
CA ARG A 182 -12.80 3.40 8.97
C ARG A 182 -12.50 3.61 10.44
N LEU A 183 -11.40 3.03 10.93
CA LEU A 183 -10.97 3.24 12.31
C LEU A 183 -10.63 4.71 12.57
N TYR A 184 -9.91 5.34 11.65
CA TYR A 184 -9.58 6.76 11.66
C TYR A 184 -10.84 7.63 11.78
N ARG A 185 -11.81 7.46 10.89
CA ARG A 185 -13.06 8.25 10.91
C ARG A 185 -13.86 8.06 12.20
N ARG A 186 -13.95 6.82 12.70
CA ARG A 186 -14.62 6.55 13.98
C ARG A 186 -13.95 7.25 15.16
N ALA A 187 -12.63 7.37 15.14
CA ALA A 187 -11.88 8.02 16.21
C ALA A 187 -11.89 9.55 16.12
N THR A 188 -12.17 10.14 14.95
CA THR A 188 -12.24 11.60 14.74
C THR A 188 -13.65 12.18 14.82
N LEU A 189 -14.69 11.36 14.63
CA LEU A 189 -16.09 11.77 14.85
C LEU A 189 -16.51 11.74 16.33
N LEU A 190 -15.71 11.11 17.20
CA LEU A 190 -15.85 11.11 18.66
C LEU A 190 -15.05 12.27 19.29
#